data_AF-A0A3D0TGI9-F1
#
_entry.id   AF-A0A3D0TGI9-F1
#
_cell.length_a   1.000
_cell.length_b   1.000
_cell.length_c   1.000
_cell.angle_alpha   90.00
_cell.angle_beta   90.00
_cell.angle_gamma   90.00
#
_symmetry.space_group_name_H-M   'P 1'
#
loop_
_entity.id
_entity.type
_entity.pdbx_description
1 polymer ?
#
loop_
_entity_poly.entity_id
_entity_poly.type
_entity_poly.pdbx_seq_one_letter_code
_entity_poly.pdbx_strand_id
1 'polypeptide(L)'
;MGFFSNKADAATDQNQKEAYFTASQGQLIRARYKTNRTAMVAGWVLTLMILTGFFSEFLSPYAPTMAGRDKQYENGPPQIPKFWDENGFSFSPFIYGTKRERSIKTNFRWVISIDRQDRRYMHFFVEGWEYSYINIDWDFPGEAFDLDVKALTFNTHLFGVDKGGVHLFGTDKSGKDIYSRTLRAIFTSLKCGALGVFIAFVLALVIGGISGYYGGWIDQVLQMITDAMRT
;
A
#
# COMPACT_ATOMS: atom_id res chain seq x y z
N MET A 1 13.16 -51.69 -25.91
CA MET A 1 12.14 -50.62 -25.96
C MET A 1 12.75 -49.24 -25.61
N GLY A 2 13.97 -48.90 -26.10
CA GLY A 2 14.74 -47.73 -25.60
C GLY A 2 15.29 -46.77 -26.66
N PHE A 3 14.95 -46.92 -27.94
CA PHE A 3 15.55 -46.11 -29.01
C PHE A 3 14.77 -44.81 -29.34
N PHE A 4 13.49 -44.72 -28.98
CA PHE A 4 12.64 -43.57 -29.31
C PHE A 4 12.61 -42.48 -28.22
N SER A 5 12.94 -42.77 -26.96
CA SER A 5 13.02 -41.75 -25.88
C SER A 5 14.20 -40.80 -26.11
N ASN A 6 15.41 -41.34 -26.31
CA ASN A 6 16.63 -40.55 -26.42
C ASN A 6 16.64 -39.52 -27.58
N LYS A 7 15.95 -39.80 -28.69
CA LYS A 7 15.86 -38.83 -29.81
C LYS A 7 14.92 -37.66 -29.49
N ALA A 8 13.82 -37.91 -28.78
CA ALA A 8 12.89 -36.87 -28.36
C ALA A 8 13.51 -35.96 -27.29
N ASP A 9 14.26 -36.56 -26.35
CA ASP A 9 14.98 -35.84 -25.30
C ASP A 9 16.11 -34.99 -25.89
N ALA A 10 16.88 -35.51 -26.86
CA ALA A 10 17.94 -34.77 -27.54
C ALA A 10 17.41 -33.61 -28.40
N ALA A 11 16.29 -33.79 -29.10
CA ALA A 11 15.66 -32.72 -29.88
C ALA A 11 15.11 -31.60 -28.98
N THR A 12 14.63 -31.94 -27.79
CA THR A 12 14.12 -30.97 -26.81
C THR A 12 15.26 -30.15 -26.19
N ASP A 13 16.38 -30.79 -25.86
CA ASP A 13 17.58 -30.12 -25.32
C ASP A 13 18.25 -29.18 -26.35
N GLN A 14 18.27 -29.58 -27.63
CA GLN A 14 18.79 -28.75 -28.71
C GLN A 14 17.91 -27.52 -28.97
N ASN A 15 16.59 -27.68 -29.00
CA ASN A 15 15.64 -26.56 -29.10
C ASN A 15 15.74 -25.60 -27.89
N GLN A 16 15.99 -26.11 -26.68
CA GLN A 16 16.19 -25.28 -25.50
C GLN A 16 17.48 -24.46 -25.56
N LYS A 17 18.57 -25.05 -26.09
CA LYS A 17 19.85 -24.36 -26.30
C LYS A 17 19.72 -23.28 -27.38
N GLU A 18 19.10 -23.58 -28.52
CA GLU A 18 18.86 -22.60 -29.59
C GLU A 18 17.97 -21.46 -29.09
N ALA A 19 16.90 -21.76 -28.35
CA ALA A 19 16.05 -20.75 -27.73
C ALA A 19 16.81 -19.87 -26.72
N TYR A 20 17.82 -20.41 -26.01
CA TYR A 20 18.65 -19.65 -25.08
C TYR A 20 19.62 -18.69 -25.82
N PHE A 21 20.22 -19.12 -26.93
CA PHE A 21 21.16 -18.30 -27.71
C PHE A 21 20.46 -17.24 -28.57
N THR A 22 19.22 -17.47 -29.01
CA THR A 22 18.41 -16.49 -29.76
C THR A 22 17.61 -15.55 -28.86
N ALA A 23 17.47 -15.87 -27.56
CA ALA A 23 16.69 -15.06 -26.62
C ALA A 23 17.34 -13.71 -26.31
N SER A 24 16.51 -12.67 -26.22
CA SER A 24 16.93 -11.35 -25.74
C SER A 24 17.30 -11.40 -24.25
N GLN A 25 18.14 -10.47 -23.79
CA GLN A 25 18.54 -10.37 -22.38
C GLN A 25 17.31 -10.30 -21.44
N GLY A 26 16.24 -9.61 -21.86
CA GLY A 26 14.97 -9.56 -21.10
C GLY A 26 14.23 -10.91 -21.04
N GLN A 27 14.26 -11.70 -22.12
CA GLN A 27 13.70 -13.05 -22.14
C GLN A 27 14.49 -13.99 -21.22
N LEU A 28 15.82 -13.88 -21.21
CA LEU A 28 16.69 -14.63 -20.31
C LEU A 28 16.46 -14.28 -18.84
N ILE A 29 16.33 -12.99 -18.51
CA ILE A 29 16.01 -12.52 -17.16
C ILE A 29 14.63 -13.04 -16.72
N ARG A 30 13.61 -12.92 -17.57
CA ARG A 30 12.25 -13.40 -17.27
C ARG A 30 12.21 -14.92 -17.08
N ALA A 31 12.95 -15.67 -17.88
CA ALA A 31 13.06 -17.12 -17.74
C ALA A 31 13.70 -17.49 -16.40
N ARG A 32 14.84 -16.89 -16.04
CA ARG A 32 15.49 -17.12 -14.73
C ARG A 32 14.60 -16.74 -13.55
N TYR A 33 13.90 -15.61 -13.65
CA TYR A 33 12.97 -15.15 -12.62
C TYR A 33 11.82 -16.14 -12.41
N LYS A 34 11.20 -16.64 -13.50
CA LYS A 34 10.10 -17.62 -13.43
C LYS A 34 10.54 -18.99 -12.90
N THR A 35 11.79 -19.39 -13.13
CA THR A 35 12.32 -20.66 -12.62
C THR A 35 12.48 -20.64 -11.10
N ASN A 36 12.79 -19.48 -10.50
CA ASN A 36 12.98 -19.36 -9.06
C ASN A 36 11.65 -19.08 -8.33
N ARG A 37 11.09 -20.09 -7.68
CA ARG A 37 9.82 -19.98 -6.91
C ARG A 37 9.88 -18.92 -5.81
N THR A 38 11.00 -18.81 -5.10
CA THR A 38 11.16 -17.82 -4.02
C THR A 38 11.14 -16.40 -4.58
N ALA A 39 11.84 -16.17 -5.69
CA ALA A 39 11.83 -14.87 -6.37
C ALA A 39 10.43 -14.49 -6.86
N MET A 40 9.69 -15.45 -7.41
CA MET A 40 8.31 -15.26 -7.86
C MET A 40 7.37 -14.88 -6.70
N VAL A 41 7.47 -15.56 -5.56
CA VAL A 41 6.65 -15.25 -4.37
C VAL A 41 6.99 -13.86 -3.84
N ALA A 42 8.28 -13.54 -3.71
CA ALA A 42 8.72 -12.23 -3.26
C ALA A 42 8.23 -11.10 -4.17
N GLY A 43 8.31 -11.28 -5.50
CA GLY A 43 7.80 -10.29 -6.43
C GLY A 43 6.29 -10.15 -6.39
N TRP A 44 5.53 -11.23 -6.19
CA TRP A 44 4.08 -11.13 -5.99
C TRP A 44 3.72 -10.35 -4.72
N VAL A 45 4.41 -10.61 -3.60
CA VAL A 45 4.22 -9.86 -2.36
C VAL A 45 4.53 -8.37 -2.58
N LEU A 46 5.64 -8.06 -3.24
CA LEU A 46 6.04 -6.69 -3.54
C LEU A 46 5.02 -5.99 -4.47
N THR A 47 4.56 -6.65 -5.53
CA THR A 47 3.51 -6.14 -6.41
C THR A 47 2.22 -5.88 -5.62
N LEU A 48 1.81 -6.80 -4.76
CA LEU A 48 0.62 -6.64 -3.93
C LEU A 48 0.74 -5.47 -2.95
N MET A 49 1.91 -5.27 -2.33
CA MET A 49 2.16 -4.11 -1.47
C MET A 49 2.09 -2.79 -2.24
N ILE A 50 2.67 -2.72 -3.44
CA ILE A 50 2.62 -1.53 -4.29
C ILE A 50 1.17 -1.23 -4.70
N LEU A 51 0.43 -2.25 -5.15
CA LEU A 51 -0.97 -2.10 -5.54
C LEU A 51 -1.83 -1.65 -4.35
N THR A 52 -1.65 -2.24 -3.17
CA THR A 52 -2.39 -1.88 -1.95
C THR A 52 -2.09 -0.44 -1.52
N GLY A 53 -0.84 0.00 -1.63
CA GLY A 53 -0.46 1.38 -1.36
C GLY A 53 -1.07 2.34 -2.37
N PHE A 54 -0.96 2.03 -3.67
CA PHE A 54 -1.53 2.86 -4.73
C PHE A 54 -3.06 2.98 -4.61
N PHE A 55 -3.78 1.90 -4.33
CA PHE A 55 -5.22 1.95 -4.12
C PHE A 55 -5.62 2.24 -2.66
N SER A 56 -4.70 2.68 -1.80
CA SER A 56 -4.97 2.88 -0.36
C SER A 56 -6.11 3.85 -0.10
N GLU A 57 -6.23 4.92 -0.88
CA GLU A 57 -7.29 5.93 -0.76
C GLU A 57 -8.66 5.37 -1.18
N PHE A 58 -8.70 4.57 -2.24
CA PHE A 58 -9.90 3.85 -2.68
C PHE A 58 -10.31 2.76 -1.68
N LEU A 59 -9.36 2.03 -1.11
CA LEU A 59 -9.62 0.95 -0.14
C LEU A 59 -10.00 1.46 1.25
N SER A 60 -9.69 2.72 1.59
CA SER A 60 -9.95 3.29 2.92
C SER A 60 -11.33 3.97 2.99
N PRO A 61 -12.27 3.46 3.79
CA PRO A 61 -13.61 4.04 3.91
C PRO A 61 -13.63 5.42 4.59
N TYR A 62 -12.62 5.71 5.43
CA TYR A 62 -12.57 6.95 6.22
C TYR A 62 -11.24 7.67 6.04
N ALA A 63 -11.29 9.00 6.15
CA ALA A 63 -10.08 9.81 6.08
C ALA A 63 -9.11 9.41 7.21
N PRO A 64 -7.83 9.10 6.90
CA PRO A 64 -6.85 8.66 7.90
C PRO A 64 -6.40 9.80 8.85
N THR A 65 -6.87 11.02 8.61
CA THR A 65 -6.58 12.23 9.39
C THR A 65 -7.61 12.42 10.52
N MET A 66 -7.54 13.55 11.24
CA MET A 66 -8.52 13.90 12.28
C MET A 66 -9.95 14.07 11.76
N ALA A 67 -10.12 14.33 10.46
CA ALA A 67 -11.43 14.56 9.85
C ALA A 67 -12.31 13.30 9.80
N GLY A 68 -11.69 12.11 9.66
CA GLY A 68 -12.40 10.83 9.56
C GLY A 68 -12.61 10.11 10.90
N ARG A 69 -12.49 10.81 12.04
CA ARG A 69 -12.66 10.22 13.38
C ARG A 69 -14.13 9.91 13.66
N ASP A 70 -14.40 8.70 14.15
CA ASP A 70 -15.66 8.35 14.83
C ASP A 70 -15.55 8.70 16.32
N LYS A 71 -16.28 9.72 16.78
CA LYS A 71 -16.27 10.16 18.20
C LYS A 71 -17.08 9.22 19.10
N GLN A 72 -18.01 8.48 18.52
CA GLN A 72 -18.90 7.56 19.20
C GLN A 72 -18.21 6.20 19.41
N TYR A 73 -17.21 5.87 18.58
CA TYR A 73 -16.45 4.63 18.61
C TYR A 73 -14.96 4.86 18.97
N GLU A 74 -14.68 5.21 20.22
CA GLU A 74 -13.31 5.40 20.75
C GLU A 74 -12.76 4.13 21.39
N ASN A 75 -11.50 3.75 21.09
CA ASN A 75 -10.90 2.47 21.51
C ASN A 75 -11.82 1.28 21.20
N GLY A 76 -12.50 1.34 20.07
CA GLY A 76 -13.48 0.36 19.69
C GLY A 76 -12.83 -0.93 19.20
N PRO A 77 -13.35 -2.10 19.59
CA PRO A 77 -12.80 -3.37 19.11
C PRO A 77 -12.99 -3.51 17.59
N PRO A 78 -12.19 -4.40 16.94
CA PRO A 78 -12.36 -4.75 15.54
C PRO A 78 -13.78 -5.23 15.21
N GLN A 79 -14.35 -4.74 14.12
CA GLN A 79 -15.66 -5.13 13.62
C GLN A 79 -15.49 -6.00 12.38
N ILE A 80 -15.77 -7.30 12.52
CA ILE A 80 -15.68 -8.25 11.41
C ILE A 80 -17.05 -8.33 10.74
N PRO A 81 -17.16 -8.06 9.42
CA PRO A 81 -18.40 -8.22 8.69
C PRO A 81 -18.88 -9.68 8.72
N LYS A 82 -20.17 -9.88 8.95
CA LYS A 82 -20.81 -11.20 9.02
C LYS A 82 -21.80 -11.37 7.87
N PHE A 83 -21.99 -12.61 7.46
CA PHE A 83 -23.01 -13.01 6.48
C PHE A 83 -24.14 -13.83 7.10
N TRP A 84 -23.97 -14.30 8.34
CA TRP A 84 -24.93 -15.16 9.04
C TRP A 84 -25.23 -14.64 10.44
N ASP A 85 -26.50 -14.70 10.84
CA ASP A 85 -27.01 -14.39 12.19
C ASP A 85 -28.20 -15.29 12.56
N GLU A 86 -28.75 -15.09 13.77
CA GLU A 86 -29.98 -15.68 14.31
C GLU A 86 -31.21 -15.50 13.41
N ASN A 87 -31.27 -14.46 12.55
CA ASN A 87 -32.36 -14.30 11.58
C ASN A 87 -32.01 -14.79 10.16
N GLY A 88 -30.96 -15.60 10.00
CA GLY A 88 -30.59 -16.25 8.74
C GLY A 88 -29.41 -15.63 7.98
N PHE A 89 -29.32 -15.98 6.69
CA PHE A 89 -28.26 -15.58 5.76
C PHE A 89 -28.58 -14.25 5.08
N SER A 90 -27.60 -13.35 5.01
CA SER A 90 -27.64 -12.12 4.21
C SER A 90 -26.59 -12.17 3.11
N PHE A 91 -26.98 -11.80 1.89
CA PHE A 91 -26.06 -11.72 0.75
C PHE A 91 -25.07 -10.56 0.89
N SER A 92 -25.53 -9.40 1.36
CA SER A 92 -24.65 -8.28 1.69
C SER A 92 -24.06 -8.46 3.10
N PRO A 93 -22.75 -8.28 3.28
CA PRO A 93 -22.13 -8.36 4.60
C PRO A 93 -22.70 -7.27 5.51
N PHE A 94 -22.94 -7.61 6.77
CA PHE A 94 -23.44 -6.67 7.77
C PHE A 94 -22.58 -6.67 9.03
N ILE A 95 -22.65 -5.56 9.75
CA ILE A 95 -22.09 -5.40 11.10
C ILE A 95 -23.21 -5.08 12.07
N TYR A 96 -23.00 -5.40 13.35
CA TYR A 96 -23.92 -4.96 14.39
C TYR A 96 -23.58 -3.54 14.82
N GLY A 97 -24.62 -2.78 15.13
CA GLY A 97 -24.50 -1.52 15.81
C GLY A 97 -23.88 -1.68 17.18
N THR A 98 -23.12 -0.68 17.58
CA THR A 98 -22.50 -0.64 18.89
C THR A 98 -23.03 0.54 19.67
N LYS A 99 -23.46 0.29 20.90
CA LYS A 99 -23.92 1.31 21.84
C LYS A 99 -22.83 1.56 22.88
N ARG A 100 -22.67 2.83 23.24
CA ARG A 100 -21.70 3.25 24.24
C ARG A 100 -22.45 3.49 25.54
N GLU A 101 -22.27 2.59 26.50
CA GLU A 101 -22.94 2.65 27.79
C GLU A 101 -21.98 3.08 28.89
N ARG A 102 -22.52 3.86 29.85
CA ARG A 102 -21.84 4.26 31.07
C ARG A 102 -22.77 3.99 32.23
N SER A 103 -22.47 2.97 33.02
CA SER A 103 -23.28 2.57 34.17
C SER A 103 -22.43 2.43 35.42
N ILE A 104 -23.08 2.50 36.59
CA ILE A 104 -22.49 2.15 37.89
C ILE A 104 -21.91 0.74 37.86
N LYS A 105 -22.58 -0.19 37.17
CA LYS A 105 -22.11 -1.58 36.97
C LYS A 105 -20.75 -1.67 36.26
N THR A 106 -20.38 -0.63 35.54
CA THR A 106 -19.15 -0.56 34.73
C THR A 106 -18.11 0.35 35.37
N ASN A 107 -18.27 0.71 36.66
CA ASN A 107 -17.42 1.68 37.36
C ASN A 107 -17.28 3.01 36.61
N PHE A 108 -18.37 3.47 35.97
CA PHE A 108 -18.40 4.69 35.15
C PHE A 108 -17.40 4.72 33.98
N ARG A 109 -16.81 3.59 33.61
CA ARG A 109 -15.99 3.45 32.42
C ARG A 109 -16.89 3.31 31.19
N TRP A 110 -16.52 3.98 30.11
CA TRP A 110 -17.18 3.78 28.82
C TRP A 110 -16.94 2.35 28.34
N VAL A 111 -18.02 1.59 28.13
CA VAL A 111 -17.96 0.25 27.54
C VAL A 111 -18.88 0.21 26.34
N ILE A 112 -18.38 -0.45 25.30
CA ILE A 112 -19.08 -0.63 24.04
C ILE A 112 -19.85 -1.94 24.15
N SER A 113 -21.18 -1.85 24.16
CA SER A 113 -22.09 -2.99 24.08
C SER A 113 -22.51 -3.22 22.62
N ILE A 114 -22.53 -4.47 22.18
CA ILE A 114 -22.97 -4.84 20.83
C ILE A 114 -24.49 -4.97 20.85
N ASP A 115 -25.17 -4.19 20.03
CA ASP A 115 -26.61 -4.27 19.84
C ASP A 115 -26.93 -5.18 18.66
N ARG A 116 -27.44 -6.39 18.94
CA ARG A 116 -27.78 -7.37 17.90
C ARG A 116 -29.00 -6.99 17.08
N GLN A 117 -29.82 -6.04 17.54
CA GLN A 117 -31.02 -5.59 16.83
C GLN A 117 -30.69 -4.55 15.75
N ASP A 118 -29.64 -3.74 15.95
CA ASP A 118 -29.18 -2.76 14.97
C ASP A 118 -28.27 -3.46 13.95
N ARG A 119 -28.85 -3.93 12.83
CA ARG A 119 -28.07 -4.48 11.71
C ARG A 119 -27.76 -3.39 10.70
N ARG A 120 -26.48 -3.23 10.41
CA ARG A 120 -25.99 -2.24 9.46
C ARG A 120 -25.35 -2.94 8.28
N TYR A 121 -25.98 -2.83 7.13
CA TYR A 121 -25.50 -3.46 5.91
C TYR A 121 -24.34 -2.65 5.31
N MET A 122 -23.40 -3.38 4.73
CA MET A 122 -22.26 -2.80 4.03
C MET A 122 -22.59 -2.70 2.55
N HIS A 123 -22.39 -1.51 2.01
CA HIS A 123 -22.49 -1.24 0.59
C HIS A 123 -21.11 -1.09 -0.01
N PHE A 124 -20.97 -1.51 -1.25
CA PHE A 124 -19.75 -1.34 -2.01
C PHE A 124 -19.83 -0.05 -2.85
N PHE A 125 -18.68 0.56 -3.13
CA PHE A 125 -18.59 1.77 -3.96
C PHE A 125 -19.39 2.95 -3.40
N VAL A 126 -19.16 3.26 -2.12
CA VAL A 126 -19.85 4.35 -1.41
C VAL A 126 -19.08 5.66 -1.61
N GLU A 127 -19.81 6.75 -1.79
CA GLU A 127 -19.23 8.10 -1.81
C GLU A 127 -18.86 8.55 -0.38
N GLY A 128 -17.65 9.06 -0.19
CA GLY A 128 -17.14 9.48 1.11
C GLY A 128 -16.24 10.70 1.03
N TRP A 129 -15.03 10.58 1.57
CA TRP A 129 -14.07 11.67 1.65
C TRP A 129 -13.30 11.84 0.34
N GLU A 130 -13.08 13.10 -0.05
CA GLU A 130 -12.32 13.40 -1.27
C GLU A 130 -10.83 13.15 -1.08
N TYR A 131 -10.22 12.46 -2.04
CA TYR A 131 -8.79 12.21 -2.09
C TYR A 131 -8.21 12.57 -3.45
N SER A 132 -6.95 13.04 -3.45
CA SER A 132 -6.22 13.42 -4.66
C SER A 132 -4.92 12.65 -4.74
N TYR A 133 -4.69 11.99 -5.86
CA TYR A 133 -3.43 11.26 -6.10
C TYR A 133 -2.23 12.19 -6.30
N ILE A 134 -2.48 13.32 -6.95
CA ILE A 134 -1.49 14.36 -7.20
C ILE A 134 -1.91 15.56 -6.36
N ASN A 135 -1.10 15.88 -5.36
CA ASN A 135 -1.23 17.08 -4.55
C ASN A 135 0.18 17.65 -4.42
N ILE A 136 0.47 18.67 -5.24
CA ILE A 136 1.72 19.42 -5.20
C ILE A 136 1.36 20.77 -4.60
N ASP A 137 1.83 20.97 -3.38
CA ASP A 137 1.76 22.22 -2.66
C ASP A 137 3.20 22.69 -2.48
N TRP A 138 3.56 23.75 -3.21
CA TRP A 138 4.88 24.38 -3.10
C TRP A 138 4.72 25.83 -2.67
N ASP A 139 5.13 26.07 -1.43
CA ASP A 139 5.22 27.39 -0.81
C ASP A 139 6.62 27.98 -1.09
N PHE A 140 6.71 28.93 -2.02
CA PHE A 140 7.94 29.65 -2.32
C PHE A 140 8.05 30.90 -1.43
N PRO A 141 9.28 31.36 -1.08
CA PRO A 141 9.43 32.55 -0.24
C PRO A 141 8.86 33.81 -0.91
N GLY A 142 7.77 34.32 -0.33
CA GLY A 142 7.03 35.52 -0.74
C GLY A 142 5.69 35.19 -1.38
N GLU A 143 4.64 35.97 -1.08
CA GLU A 143 3.23 35.74 -1.51
C GLU A 143 2.99 35.71 -3.05
N ALA A 144 4.04 35.79 -3.87
CA ALA A 144 3.93 35.91 -5.31
C ALA A 144 3.84 34.55 -6.05
N PHE A 145 4.25 33.44 -5.43
CA PHE A 145 4.35 32.15 -6.10
C PHE A 145 3.92 30.98 -5.20
N ASP A 146 2.63 30.89 -4.90
CA ASP A 146 2.05 29.67 -4.31
C ASP A 146 1.56 28.78 -5.45
N LEU A 147 2.08 27.56 -5.56
CA LEU A 147 1.65 26.58 -6.56
C LEU A 147 0.92 25.42 -5.88
N ASP A 148 -0.42 25.43 -5.94
CA ASP A 148 -1.30 24.33 -5.53
C ASP A 148 -1.87 23.64 -6.78
N VAL A 149 -1.33 22.46 -7.10
CA VAL A 149 -1.83 21.62 -8.20
C VAL A 149 -2.43 20.35 -7.63
N LYS A 150 -3.75 20.27 -7.70
CA LYS A 150 -4.54 19.07 -7.41
C LYS A 150 -5.02 18.44 -8.70
N ALA A 151 -4.70 17.16 -8.90
CA ALA A 151 -5.16 16.40 -10.05
C ALA A 151 -5.52 14.97 -9.65
N LEU A 152 -6.51 14.40 -10.36
CA LEU A 152 -7.08 13.08 -10.10
C LEU A 152 -7.76 12.99 -8.74
N THR A 153 -8.76 13.85 -8.53
CA THR A 153 -9.63 13.82 -7.34
C THR A 153 -10.72 12.77 -7.52
N PHE A 154 -10.91 11.95 -6.49
CA PHE A 154 -11.95 10.93 -6.43
C PHE A 154 -12.62 10.96 -5.05
N ASN A 155 -13.88 10.54 -5.00
CA ASN A 155 -14.70 10.50 -3.79
C ASN A 155 -15.29 9.11 -3.50
N THR A 156 -15.02 8.11 -4.34
CA THR A 156 -15.58 6.77 -4.22
C THR A 156 -14.65 5.87 -3.40
N HIS A 157 -15.20 5.14 -2.44
CA HIS A 157 -14.47 4.14 -1.64
C HIS A 157 -15.04 2.74 -1.82
N LEU A 158 -14.20 1.73 -1.63
CA LEU A 158 -14.54 0.33 -1.86
C LEU A 158 -15.77 -0.11 -1.06
N PHE A 159 -15.89 0.28 0.20
CA PHE A 159 -17.00 -0.10 1.06
C PHE A 159 -17.36 1.00 2.07
N GLY A 160 -18.61 1.01 2.50
CA GLY A 160 -19.14 1.92 3.51
C GLY A 160 -20.43 1.37 4.13
N VAL A 161 -20.96 2.04 5.13
CA VAL A 161 -22.17 1.62 5.86
C VAL A 161 -23.14 2.79 5.95
N ASP A 162 -24.45 2.51 5.84
CA ASP A 162 -25.51 3.53 5.82
C ASP A 162 -25.53 4.42 7.08
N LYS A 163 -25.20 3.82 8.23
CA LYS A 163 -25.29 4.48 9.53
C LYS A 163 -24.08 4.17 10.40
N GLY A 164 -23.30 5.20 10.72
CA GLY A 164 -22.11 5.11 11.58
C GLY A 164 -20.86 4.62 10.84
N GLY A 165 -19.86 4.19 11.62
CA GLY A 165 -18.56 3.72 11.12
C GLY A 165 -18.46 2.20 10.99
N VAL A 166 -17.69 1.70 10.01
CA VAL A 166 -17.18 0.33 9.98
C VAL A 166 -15.67 0.27 10.20
N HIS A 167 -15.29 -0.36 11.31
CA HIS A 167 -13.88 -0.36 11.74
C HIS A 167 -13.31 -1.76 11.73
N LEU A 168 -12.81 -2.22 10.58
CA LEU A 168 -12.30 -3.58 10.39
C LEU A 168 -11.21 -3.96 11.39
N PHE A 169 -10.28 -3.04 11.67
CA PHE A 169 -9.19 -3.23 12.64
C PHE A 169 -9.46 -2.50 13.97
N GLY A 170 -10.65 -1.92 14.15
CA GLY A 170 -10.99 -1.11 15.31
C GLY A 170 -10.48 0.33 15.21
N THR A 171 -10.59 1.05 16.32
CA THR A 171 -10.23 2.47 16.41
C THR A 171 -9.24 2.77 17.52
N ASP A 172 -8.49 3.86 17.34
CA ASP A 172 -7.57 4.40 18.35
C ASP A 172 -8.32 5.12 19.49
N LYS A 173 -7.59 5.61 20.50
CA LYS A 173 -8.10 6.45 21.61
C LYS A 173 -8.88 7.67 21.14
N SER A 174 -8.44 8.21 20.01
CA SER A 174 -9.06 9.33 19.34
C SER A 174 -10.06 8.87 18.27
N GLY A 175 -10.62 7.66 18.33
CA GLY A 175 -11.66 7.20 17.40
C GLY A 175 -11.27 7.15 15.91
N LYS A 176 -9.97 7.17 15.60
CA LYS A 176 -9.48 7.08 14.23
C LYS A 176 -9.47 5.64 13.78
N ASP A 177 -9.91 5.38 12.56
CA ASP A 177 -9.89 4.06 11.96
C ASP A 177 -8.46 3.55 11.77
N ILE A 178 -8.14 2.38 12.34
CA ILE A 178 -6.79 1.80 12.26
C ILE A 178 -6.53 1.25 10.86
N TYR A 179 -7.53 0.65 10.23
CA TYR A 179 -7.42 0.05 8.89
C TYR A 179 -7.01 1.08 7.82
N SER A 180 -7.74 2.20 7.75
CA SER A 180 -7.47 3.29 6.82
C SER A 180 -6.09 3.92 7.05
N ARG A 181 -5.65 4.02 8.31
CA ARG A 181 -4.32 4.53 8.66
C ARG A 181 -3.20 3.59 8.23
N THR A 182 -3.37 2.29 8.43
CA THR A 182 -2.37 1.31 8.01
C THR A 182 -2.19 1.29 6.49
N LEU A 183 -3.29 1.32 5.73
CA LEU A 183 -3.23 1.40 4.27
C LEU A 183 -2.50 2.66 3.79
N ARG A 184 -2.84 3.81 4.36
CA ARG A 184 -2.17 5.08 4.05
C ARG A 184 -0.67 5.02 4.38
N ALA A 185 -0.32 4.43 5.53
CA ALA A 185 1.06 4.32 5.97
C ALA A 185 1.92 3.49 5.00
N ILE A 186 1.38 2.38 4.47
CA ILE A 186 2.06 1.55 3.47
C ILE A 186 2.47 2.39 2.25
N PHE A 187 1.55 3.22 1.74
CA PHE A 187 1.83 4.05 0.57
C PHE A 187 2.84 5.15 0.87
N THR A 188 2.69 5.83 2.01
CA THR A 188 3.62 6.89 2.41
C THR A 188 5.04 6.35 2.58
N SER A 189 5.22 5.20 3.24
CA SER A 189 6.53 4.56 3.39
C SER A 189 7.16 4.18 2.04
N LEU A 190 6.36 3.67 1.12
CA LEU A 190 6.82 3.32 -0.22
C LEU A 190 7.25 4.57 -1.02
N LYS A 191 6.48 5.66 -0.95
CA LYS A 191 6.83 6.94 -1.58
C LYS A 191 8.15 7.51 -1.04
N CYS A 192 8.33 7.53 0.28
CA CYS A 192 9.55 8.02 0.90
C CYS A 192 10.78 7.21 0.46
N GLY A 193 10.67 5.87 0.43
CA GLY A 193 11.77 5.01 -0.03
C GLY A 193 12.08 5.23 -1.51
N ALA A 194 11.07 5.26 -2.37
CA ALA A 194 11.24 5.49 -3.81
C ALA A 194 11.87 6.85 -4.11
N LEU A 195 11.40 7.91 -3.44
CA LEU A 195 11.93 9.27 -3.61
C LEU A 195 13.38 9.37 -3.12
N GLY A 196 13.72 8.75 -1.99
CA GLY A 196 15.09 8.72 -1.48
C GLY A 196 16.06 8.03 -2.45
N VAL A 197 15.69 6.87 -2.99
CA VAL A 197 16.50 6.15 -3.99
C VAL A 197 16.64 6.97 -5.27
N PHE A 198 15.57 7.64 -5.72
CA PHE A 198 15.60 8.48 -6.91
C PHE A 198 16.57 9.67 -6.75
N ILE A 199 16.50 10.39 -5.63
CA ILE A 199 17.41 11.51 -5.34
C ILE A 199 18.85 11.02 -5.27
N ALA A 200 19.10 9.92 -4.55
CA ALA A 200 20.43 9.33 -4.44
C ALA A 200 20.99 8.90 -5.81
N PHE A 201 20.15 8.30 -6.67
CA PHE A 201 20.52 7.92 -8.03
C PHE A 201 20.91 9.12 -8.89
N VAL A 202 20.13 10.20 -8.87
CA VAL A 202 20.45 11.43 -9.61
C VAL A 202 21.76 12.05 -9.13
N LEU A 203 21.96 12.15 -7.80
CA LEU A 203 23.20 12.67 -7.24
C LEU A 203 24.41 11.78 -7.59
N ALA A 204 24.26 10.45 -7.51
CA ALA A 204 25.31 9.51 -7.88
C ALA A 204 25.69 9.63 -9.36
N LEU A 205 24.71 9.80 -10.25
CA LEU A 205 24.96 10.04 -11.68
C LEU A 205 25.71 11.35 -11.93
N VAL A 206 25.30 12.44 -11.28
CA VAL A 206 25.95 13.75 -11.44
C VAL A 206 27.38 13.71 -10.91
N ILE A 207 27.57 13.22 -9.69
CA ILE A 207 28.90 13.14 -9.05
C ILE A 207 29.81 12.18 -9.83
N GLY A 208 29.32 10.99 -10.15
CA GLY A 208 30.07 9.99 -10.93
C GLY A 208 30.40 10.48 -12.34
N GLY A 209 29.48 11.20 -12.97
CA GLY A 209 29.71 11.83 -14.28
C GLY A 209 30.81 12.89 -14.23
N ILE A 210 30.82 13.73 -13.20
CA ILE A 210 31.86 14.77 -13.02
C ILE A 210 33.23 14.14 -12.76
N SER A 211 33.32 13.15 -11.86
CA SER A 211 34.58 12.42 -11.58
C SER A 211 35.11 11.75 -12.86
N GLY A 212 34.24 11.06 -13.61
CA GLY A 212 34.62 10.34 -14.83
C GLY A 212 35.03 11.25 -15.99
N TYR A 213 34.48 12.47 -16.08
CA TYR A 213 34.82 13.41 -17.16
C TYR A 213 36.11 14.19 -16.90
N TYR A 214 36.31 14.72 -15.70
CA TYR A 214 37.45 15.59 -15.40
C TYR A 214 38.70 14.84 -14.96
N GLY A 215 38.55 13.71 -14.23
CA GLY A 215 39.68 12.95 -13.68
C GLY A 215 40.63 13.76 -12.77
N GLY A 216 41.64 13.09 -12.22
CA GLY A 216 42.70 13.75 -11.44
C GLY A 216 42.27 14.19 -10.04
N TRP A 217 42.51 15.46 -9.68
CA TRP A 217 42.32 15.98 -8.31
C TRP A 217 40.85 16.00 -7.85
N ILE A 218 39.89 16.20 -8.78
CA ILE A 218 38.46 16.18 -8.47
C ILE A 218 38.03 14.79 -8.02
N ASP A 219 38.58 13.75 -8.66
CA ASP A 219 38.31 12.36 -8.30
C ASP A 219 38.85 12.03 -6.90
N GLN A 220 40.05 12.49 -6.57
CA GLN A 220 40.64 12.31 -5.22
C GLN A 220 39.80 12.98 -4.13
N VAL A 221 39.30 14.20 -4.37
CA VAL A 221 38.44 14.91 -3.41
C VAL A 221 37.11 14.16 -3.21
N LEU A 222 36.48 13.70 -4.30
CA LEU A 222 35.22 12.95 -4.22
C LEU A 222 35.39 11.60 -3.52
N GLN A 223 36.51 10.93 -3.76
CA GLN A 223 36.84 9.69 -3.08
C GLN A 223 37.06 9.91 -1.57
N MET A 224 37.74 10.99 -1.18
CA MET A 224 37.92 11.35 0.23
C MET A 224 36.60 11.66 0.93
N ILE A 225 35.68 12.38 0.27
CA ILE A 225 34.34 12.66 0.81
C ILE A 225 33.56 11.35 0.99
N THR A 226 33.64 10.44 0.03
CA THR A 226 32.95 9.15 0.08
C THR A 226 33.45 8.31 1.26
N ASP A 227 34.77 8.24 1.47
CA ASP A 227 35.36 7.53 2.60
C ASP A 227 34.99 8.16 3.95
N ALA A 228 34.92 9.50 4.01
CA ALA A 228 34.50 10.23 5.21
C ALA A 228 33.02 9.99 5.55
N MET A 229 32.13 9.88 4.55
CA MET A 229 30.71 9.56 4.77
C MET A 229 30.48 8.08 5.15
N ARG A 230 31.39 7.20 4.75
CA ARG A 230 31.28 5.76 5.00
C ARG A 230 31.75 5.36 6.41
N THR A 231 32.53 6.22 7.06
CA THR A 231 33.04 6.04 8.43
C THR A 231 32.06 6.62 9.44
#